data_AF-A0A1S8LRE9-F1
#
_entry.id   AF-A0A1S8LRE9-F1
#
_cell.length_a   1.000
_cell.length_b   1.000
_cell.length_c   1.000
_cell.angle_alpha   90.00
_cell.angle_beta   90.00
_cell.angle_gamma   90.00
#
_symmetry.space_group_name_H-M   'P 1'
#
loop_
_entity.id
_entity.type
_entity.pdbx_description
1 polymer ?
#
loop_
_entity_poly.entity_id
_entity_poly.type
_entity_poly.pdbx_seq_one_letter_code
_entity_poly.pdbx_strand_id
1 'polypeptide(L)' 'MKVFGYKKASEDLMELKEVSFQCNIIELDKIIEFLQHIKHEHGKVGLKSEICHSHFRDWDDKWTQDSTDIIVVTNSNN' A
#
# COMPACT_ATOMS: atom_id res chain seq x y z
N MET A 1 3.85 -13.64 1.68
CA MET A 1 3.69 -12.17 1.80
C MET A 1 4.59 -11.69 2.91
N LYS A 2 5.37 -10.63 2.66
CA LYS A 2 6.08 -9.89 3.71
C LYS A 2 5.37 -8.57 3.91
N VAL A 3 5.31 -8.10 5.14
CA VAL A 3 4.73 -6.79 5.45
C VAL A 3 5.80 -5.97 6.15
N PHE A 4 5.89 -4.70 5.81
CA PHE A 4 6.89 -3.80 6.35
C PHE A 4 6.25 -2.53 6.88
N GLY A 5 6.90 -1.90 7.85
CA GLY A 5 6.55 -0.58 8.37
C GLY A 5 7.77 0.31 8.43
N TYR A 6 7.54 1.62 8.52
CA TYR A 6 8.58 2.64 8.68
C TYR A 6 8.45 3.28 10.05
N LYS A 7 9.57 3.47 10.76
CA LYS A 7 9.55 4.26 11.99
C LYS A 7 9.29 5.72 11.65
N LYS A 8 8.26 6.32 12.25
CA LYS A 8 7.89 7.74 12.02
C LYS A 8 9.05 8.73 12.26
N ALA A 9 9.97 8.42 13.16
CA ALA A 9 11.07 9.31 13.53
C ALA A 9 12.36 9.16 12.70
N SER A 10 12.54 8.03 12.01
CA SER A 10 13.82 7.71 11.33
C SER A 10 13.66 7.15 9.92
N GLU A 11 12.43 6.89 9.47
CA GLU A 11 12.13 6.19 8.19
C GLU A 11 12.83 4.83 8.06
N ASP A 12 13.25 4.22 9.18
CA ASP A 12 13.82 2.88 9.16
C ASP A 12 12.75 1.86 8.78
N LEU A 13 13.00 1.10 7.72
CA LEU A 13 12.18 -0.03 7.30
C LEU A 13 12.35 -1.21 8.27
N MET A 14 11.24 -1.81 8.69
CA MET A 14 11.22 -3.03 9.50
C MET A 14 10.21 -4.05 8.97
N GLU A 15 10.57 -5.33 8.99
CA GLU A 15 9.64 -6.43 8.69
C GLU A 15 8.71 -6.65 9.89
N LEU A 16 7.40 -6.68 9.62
CA LEU A 16 6.35 -6.77 10.63
C LEU A 16 5.78 -8.19 10.69
N LYS A 17 5.51 -8.67 11.90
CA LYS A 17 4.80 -9.93 12.13
C LYS A 17 3.28 -9.77 11.99
N GLU A 18 2.76 -8.58 12.33
CA GLU A 18 1.34 -8.25 12.33
C GLU A 18 1.14 -6.76 12.00
N VAL A 19 -0.03 -6.42 11.43
CA VAL A 19 -0.44 -5.04 11.13
C VAL A 19 -1.89 -4.85 11.59
N SER A 20 -2.16 -3.70 12.21
CA SER A 20 -3.50 -3.30 12.61
C SER A 20 -3.90 -2.01 11.87
N PHE A 21 -5.10 -1.99 11.29
CA PHE A 21 -5.71 -0.79 10.73
C PHE A 21 -6.68 -0.21 11.74
N GLN A 22 -6.28 0.86 12.43
CA GLN A 22 -7.18 1.62 13.29
C GLN A 22 -7.87 2.69 12.45
N CYS A 23 -9.08 2.39 11.97
CA CYS A 23 -9.82 3.24 11.05
C CYS A 23 -11.33 3.10 11.27
N ASN A 24 -12.09 4.08 10.77
CA ASN A 24 -13.54 4.01 10.69
C ASN A 24 -14.00 3.29 9.40
N ILE A 25 -15.32 3.07 9.25
CA ILE A 25 -15.86 2.30 8.12
C ILE A 25 -15.59 2.96 6.76
N ILE A 26 -15.63 4.29 6.67
CA ILE A 26 -15.40 5.05 5.43
C ILE A 26 -13.92 4.94 5.02
N GLU A 27 -13.02 5.02 6.00
CA GLU A 27 -11.58 4.83 5.79
C GLU A 27 -11.27 3.39 5.37
N LEU A 28 -11.93 2.40 5.97
CA LEU A 28 -11.77 0.99 5.60
C LEU A 28 -12.23 0.73 4.17
N ASP A 29 -13.39 1.26 3.76
CA ASP A 29 -13.90 1.15 2.40
C ASP A 29 -12.91 1.75 1.40
N LYS A 30 -12.33 2.91 1.72
CA LYS A 30 -11.32 3.56 0.88
C LYS A 30 -10.04 2.75 0.74
N ILE A 31 -9.58 2.10 1.81
CA ILE A 31 -8.44 1.17 1.76
C ILE A 31 -8.79 0.00 0.83
N ILE A 32 -9.99 -0.56 0.93
CA ILE A 32 -10.43 -1.67 0.07
C ILE A 32 -10.48 -1.24 -1.41
N GLU A 33 -11.05 -0.08 -1.71
CA GLU A 33 -11.11 0.48 -3.07
C GLU A 33 -9.71 0.65 -3.67
N PHE A 34 -8.78 1.22 -2.90
CA PHE A 34 -7.39 1.35 -3.30
C PHE A 34 -6.75 -0.02 -3.59
N LEU A 35 -6.89 -0.99 -2.70
CA LEU A 35 -6.31 -2.34 -2.89
C LEU A 35 -6.89 -3.04 -4.12
N GLN A 36 -8.18 -2.87 -4.40
CA GLN A 36 -8.83 -3.39 -5.61
C GLN A 36 -8.30 -2.71 -6.87
N HIS A 37 -8.16 -1.37 -6.85
CA HIS A 37 -7.60 -0.60 -7.95
C HIS A 37 -6.16 -1.06 -8.26
N ILE A 38 -5.30 -1.16 -7.25
CA ILE A 38 -3.91 -1.60 -7.42
C ILE A 38 -3.84 -3.03 -7.94
N LYS A 39 -4.65 -3.95 -7.41
CA LYS A 39 -4.73 -5.33 -7.94
C LYS A 39 -5.05 -5.34 -9.44
N HIS A 40 -5.97 -4.49 -9.89
CA HIS A 40 -6.33 -4.37 -11.30
C HIS A 40 -5.19 -3.78 -12.13
N GLU A 41 -4.61 -2.66 -11.71
CA GLU A 41 -3.53 -2.00 -12.47
C GLU A 41 -2.24 -2.83 -12.51
N HIS A 42 -1.78 -3.36 -11.37
CA HIS A 42 -0.61 -4.25 -11.34
C HIS A 42 -0.86 -5.53 -12.14
N GLY A 43 -2.10 -6.05 -12.14
CA GLY A 43 -2.51 -7.18 -12.95
C GLY A 43 -2.42 -6.93 -14.46
N LYS A 44 -2.67 -5.70 -14.95
CA LYS A 44 -2.50 -5.34 -16.36
C LYS A 44 -1.04 -5.28 -16.79
N VAL A 45 -0.17 -4.85 -15.89
CA VAL A 45 1.29 -4.77 -16.13
C VAL A 45 1.93 -6.16 -16.04
N GLY A 46 1.24 -7.11 -15.40
CA GLY A 46 1.60 -8.51 -15.23
C GLY A 46 2.13 -9.15 -16.51
N LEU A 47 3.46 -9.25 -16.59
CA LEU A 47 4.36 -9.91 -17.57
C LEU A 47 5.48 -9.00 -18.12
N LYS A 48 5.47 -7.68 -17.86
CA LYS A 48 6.51 -6.75 -18.39
C LYS A 48 7.45 -6.15 -17.36
N SER A 49 7.05 -6.08 -16.08
CA SER A 49 7.86 -5.54 -14.99
C SER A 49 8.03 -6.60 -13.90
N GLU A 50 9.25 -6.77 -13.39
CA GLU A 50 9.55 -7.69 -12.28
C GLU A 50 8.90 -7.23 -10.96
N ILE A 51 8.72 -5.92 -10.79
CA ILE A 51 8.18 -5.30 -9.57
C ILE A 51 7.24 -4.15 -9.95
N CYS A 52 6.03 -4.14 -9.39
CA CYS A 52 5.11 -3.00 -9.43
C CYS A 52 5.00 -2.40 -8.02
N HIS A 53 4.90 -1.08 -7.96
CA HIS A 53 4.90 -0.33 -6.71
C HIS A 53 3.95 0.87 -6.83
N SER A 54 3.08 1.03 -5.84
CA SER A 54 2.12 2.14 -5.80
C SER A 54 1.87 2.60 -4.38
N HIS A 55 1.72 3.91 -4.22
CA HIS A 55 1.40 4.55 -2.94
C HIS A 55 -0.08 4.94 -2.88
N PHE A 56 -0.65 4.89 -1.68
CA PHE A 56 -2.00 5.40 -1.41
C PHE A 56 -2.07 6.92 -1.56
N ARG A 57 -1.02 7.63 -1.14
CA ARG A 57 -0.94 9.10 -1.27
C ARG A 57 -1.05 9.61 -2.71
N ASP A 58 -0.64 8.79 -3.68
CA ASP A 58 -0.68 9.14 -5.10
C ASP A 58 -2.08 8.90 -5.71
N TRP A 59 -2.91 8.09 -5.05
CA TRP A 59 -4.26 7.73 -5.47
C TRP A 59 -5.34 8.54 -4.76
N ASP A 60 -5.10 8.96 -3.51
CA ASP A 60 -6.05 9.71 -2.70
C ASP A 60 -5.84 11.23 -2.79
N ASP A 61 -6.69 11.92 -3.56
CA ASP A 61 -6.70 13.39 -3.68
C ASP A 61 -6.89 14.15 -2.35
N LYS A 62 -7.37 13.47 -1.29
CA LYS A 62 -7.57 14.05 0.04
C LYS A 62 -6.41 13.75 1.00
N TRP A 63 -5.38 13.05 0.54
CA TRP A 63 -4.23 12.71 1.36
C TRP A 63 -3.48 13.98 1.82
N THR A 64 -2.96 13.96 3.04
CA THR A 64 -2.17 15.06 3.61
C THR A 64 -0.89 14.52 4.26
N GLN A 65 0.09 15.39 4.55
CA GLN A 65 1.35 14.97 5.18
C GLN A 65 1.18 14.29 6.55
N ASP A 66 0.05 14.52 7.24
CA ASP A 66 -0.27 13.88 8.52
C ASP A 66 -0.99 12.53 8.35
N SER A 67 -1.43 12.20 7.14
CA SER A 67 -2.10 10.94 6.81
C SER A 67 -1.09 9.80 6.70
N THR A 68 -1.50 8.59 7.13
CA THR A 68 -0.72 7.38 6.89
C THR A 68 -0.70 7.05 5.40
N ASP A 69 0.46 6.66 4.88
CA ASP A 69 0.58 6.12 3.52
C ASP A 69 0.57 4.59 3.54
N ILE A 70 -0.02 3.99 2.51
CA ILE A 70 -0.07 2.54 2.32
C ILE A 70 0.64 2.25 1.01
N ILE A 71 1.70 1.46 1.08
CA ILE A 71 2.52 1.09 -0.07
C ILE A 71 2.20 -0.35 -0.43
N VAL A 72 1.83 -0.58 -1.69
CA VAL A 72 1.59 -1.92 -2.22
C VAL A 72 2.66 -2.24 -3.25
N VAL A 73 3.42 -3.31 -2.97
CA VAL A 73 4.40 -3.88 -3.89
C VAL A 73 3.91 -5.25 -4.33
N THR A 74 3.83 -5.46 -5.64
CA THR A 74 3.61 -6.78 -6.21
C THR A 74 4.77 -7.14 -7.12
N ASN A 75 5.08 -8.43 -7.17
CA ASN A 75 6.16 -9.00 -7.95
C ASN A 75 5.59 -10.14 -8.79
N SER A 76 6.13 -10.31 -10.00
CA SER A 76 5.66 -11.32 -10.96
C SER A 76 6.12 -12.75 -10.63
N ASN A 77 7.00 -12.90 -9.65
CA ASN A 77 7.55 -14.18 -9.22
C ASN A 77 6.76 -14.71 -8.02
N ASN A 78 6.08 -15.86 -8.21
CA ASN A 78 5.42 -16.63 -7.17
C ASN A 78 6.40 -17.08 -6.08
#